data_AF-A0A944BXK8-F1
#
_entry.id   AF-A0A944BXK8-F1
#
_cell.length_a   1.000
_cell.length_b   1.000
_cell.length_c   1.000
_cell.angle_alpha   90.00
_cell.angle_beta   90.00
_cell.angle_gamma   90.00
#
_symmetry.space_group_name_H-M   'P 1'
#
loop_
_entity.id
_entity.type
_entity.pdbx_description
1 polymer ?
#
loop_
_entity_poly.entity_id
_entity_poly.type
_entity_poly.pdbx_seq_one_letter_code
_entity_poly.pdbx_strand_id
1 'polypeptide(L)'
;SWAKELGLQIVNFTPGTASNEDYTWHGMPMEAEKYRSSQWLYDNMMKWEKKHTLNGHFLMIHLGTDDARTDKFYLKLDKIITTLQKKGYNFVSLEDMIGLNLK
;
A
#
# COMPACT_ATOMS: atom_id res chain seq x y z
N SER A 1 -8.95 -14.59 18.35
CA SER A 1 -9.82 -13.98 17.33
C SER A 1 -10.49 -15.12 16.59
N TRP A 2 -11.73 -14.94 16.15
CA TRP A 2 -12.46 -15.96 15.39
C TRP A 2 -11.65 -16.50 14.19
N ALA A 3 -10.95 -15.63 13.46
CA ALA A 3 -10.08 -16.05 12.36
C ALA A 3 -8.99 -17.05 12.82
N LYS A 4 -8.35 -16.80 13.97
CA LYS A 4 -7.33 -17.71 14.51
C LYS A 4 -7.93 -19.05 14.94
N GLU A 5 -9.16 -19.06 15.45
CA GLU A 5 -9.89 -20.30 15.79
C GLU A 5 -10.19 -21.15 14.54
N LEU A 6 -10.34 -20.50 13.38
CA LEU A 6 -10.44 -21.16 12.08
C LEU A 6 -9.09 -21.47 11.41
N GLY A 7 -7.96 -21.24 12.10
CA GLY A 7 -6.62 -21.45 11.53
C GLY A 7 -6.21 -20.40 10.48
N LEU A 8 -6.90 -19.25 10.42
CA LEU A 8 -6.60 -18.16 9.50
C LEU A 8 -5.70 -17.10 10.16
N GLN A 9 -4.70 -16.64 9.41
CA GLN A 9 -3.85 -15.51 9.79
C GLN A 9 -4.37 -14.23 9.13
N ILE A 10 -4.78 -13.26 9.94
CA ILE A 10 -5.13 -11.93 9.43
C ILE A 10 -3.85 -11.16 9.17
N VAL A 11 -3.73 -10.59 7.97
CA VAL A 11 -2.67 -9.66 7.60
C VAL A 11 -3.34 -8.35 7.20
N ASN A 12 -2.73 -7.24 7.58
CA ASN A 12 -3.19 -5.91 7.22
C ASN A 12 -2.01 -5.07 6.74
N PHE A 13 -2.32 -3.97 6.05
CA PHE A 13 -1.32 -3.02 5.63
C PHE A 13 -0.66 -2.32 6.83
N THR A 14 0.52 -1.75 6.62
CA THR A 14 1.20 -0.94 7.63
C THR A 14 0.78 0.54 7.47
N PRO A 15 0.17 1.18 8.49
CA PRO A 15 -0.28 2.57 8.40
C PRO A 15 0.86 3.57 8.18
N GLY A 16 0.53 4.74 7.61
CA GLY A 16 1.41 5.91 7.54
C GLY A 16 1.75 6.39 6.13
N THR A 17 1.86 5.46 5.17
CA THR A 17 2.18 5.80 3.77
C THR A 17 0.99 6.36 2.99
N ALA A 18 -0.23 6.12 3.47
CA ALA A 18 -1.50 6.37 2.78
C ALA A 18 -1.65 5.62 1.45
N SER A 19 -0.80 4.63 1.16
CA SER A 19 -0.88 3.84 -0.08
C SER A 19 -2.27 3.22 -0.30
N ASN A 20 -2.95 2.85 0.78
CA ASN A 20 -4.31 2.30 0.78
C ASN A 20 -5.41 3.32 0.42
N GLU A 21 -5.14 4.62 0.39
CA GLU A 21 -6.11 5.66 0.00
C GLU A 21 -6.18 5.83 -1.54
N ASP A 22 -5.54 4.92 -2.27
CA ASP A 22 -5.50 4.91 -3.73
C ASP A 22 -6.80 4.44 -4.40
N TYR A 23 -7.84 4.15 -3.63
CA TYR A 23 -9.19 3.99 -4.17
C TYR A 23 -9.93 5.32 -4.31
N THR A 24 -9.46 6.43 -3.73
CA THR A 24 -10.24 7.68 -3.70
C THR A 24 -10.41 8.31 -5.09
N TRP A 25 -11.55 8.97 -5.38
CA TRP A 25 -11.79 9.76 -6.59
C TRP A 25 -12.56 11.06 -6.33
N HIS A 26 -12.55 11.95 -7.32
CA HIS A 26 -13.33 13.20 -7.27
C HIS A 26 -14.83 12.91 -7.23
N GLY A 27 -15.55 13.50 -6.26
CA GLY A 27 -17.00 13.34 -6.15
C GLY A 27 -17.44 12.09 -5.39
N MET A 28 -16.53 11.38 -4.73
CA MET A 28 -16.90 10.33 -3.77
C MET A 28 -17.85 10.88 -2.69
N PRO A 29 -18.94 10.17 -2.36
CA PRO A 29 -19.92 10.59 -1.37
C PRO A 29 -19.47 10.28 0.06
N MET A 30 -18.22 10.60 0.41
CA MET A 30 -17.69 10.43 1.76
C MET A 30 -17.16 11.77 2.30
N GLU A 31 -17.73 12.23 3.41
CA GLU A 31 -17.39 13.50 4.06
C GLU A 31 -15.93 13.56 4.54
N ALA A 32 -15.31 12.41 4.81
CA ALA A 32 -13.96 12.30 5.37
C ALA A 32 -12.85 12.09 4.32
N GLU A 33 -13.17 11.72 3.08
CA GLU A 33 -12.18 11.29 2.09
C GLU A 33 -11.95 12.36 1.01
N LYS A 34 -10.88 13.13 1.19
CA LYS A 34 -10.37 14.00 0.12
C LYS A 34 -9.62 13.12 -0.87
N TYR A 35 -9.97 13.25 -2.15
CA TYR A 35 -9.25 12.62 -3.25
C TYR A 35 -7.73 12.77 -3.10
N ARG A 36 -7.01 11.64 -3.17
CA ARG A 36 -5.56 11.55 -3.17
C ARG A 36 -5.05 11.19 -4.55
N SER A 37 -4.48 12.17 -5.25
CA SER A 37 -3.83 11.93 -6.54
C SER A 37 -2.69 10.93 -6.41
N SER A 38 -2.41 10.19 -7.48
CA SER A 38 -1.31 9.22 -7.49
C SER A 38 0.03 9.89 -7.22
N GLN A 39 0.19 11.15 -7.62
CA GLN A 39 1.41 11.91 -7.34
C GLN A 39 1.53 12.24 -5.85
N TRP A 40 0.45 12.71 -5.22
CA TRP A 40 0.43 12.98 -3.79
C TRP A 40 0.70 11.70 -2.97
N LEU A 41 0.10 10.57 -3.35
CA LEU A 41 0.33 9.27 -2.71
C LEU A 41 1.79 8.85 -2.77
N TYR A 42 2.41 8.97 -3.95
CA TYR A 42 3.83 8.68 -4.13
C TYR A 42 4.72 9.58 -3.26
N ASP A 43 4.46 10.90 -3.27
CA ASP A 43 5.25 11.86 -2.52
C ASP A 43 5.08 11.67 -1.00
N ASN A 44 3.86 11.37 -0.55
CA ASN A 44 3.58 11.07 0.85
C ASN A 44 4.29 9.78 1.31
N MET A 45 4.23 8.72 0.50
CA MET A 45 4.96 7.48 0.77
C MET A 45 6.46 7.71 0.86
N MET A 46 7.07 8.48 -0.06
CA MET A 46 8.50 8.78 -0.02
C MET A 46 8.88 9.71 1.14
N LYS A 47 8.01 10.64 1.51
CA LYS A 47 8.19 11.49 2.70
C LYS A 47 8.17 10.67 3.98
N TRP A 48 7.24 9.72 4.08
CA TRP A 48 7.17 8.78 5.21
C TRP A 48 8.42 7.91 5.28
N GLU A 49 8.80 7.28 4.15
CA GLU A 49 9.99 6.45 4.03
C GLU A 49 11.25 7.19 4.49
N LYS A 50 11.44 8.45 4.06
CA LYS A 50 12.58 9.27 4.47
C LYS A 50 12.66 9.50 5.98
N LYS A 51 11.52 9.54 6.67
CA LYS A 51 11.45 9.80 8.12
C LYS A 51 11.54 8.51 8.95
N HIS A 52 11.06 7.39 8.43
CA HIS A 52 10.81 6.18 9.22
C HIS A 52 11.40 4.88 8.69
N THR A 53 11.84 4.79 7.44
CA THR A 53 12.02 3.56 6.64
C THR A 53 10.71 2.82 6.30
N LEU A 54 10.74 2.01 5.25
CA LEU A 54 9.71 1.04 4.87
C LEU A 54 10.10 -0.41 5.21
N ASN A 55 11.22 -0.64 5.89
CA ASN A 55 11.58 -1.99 6.34
C ASN A 55 10.53 -2.47 7.35
N GLY A 56 9.77 -3.53 7.02
CA GLY A 56 8.58 -3.88 7.80
C GLY A 56 7.24 -3.57 7.16
N HIS A 57 7.19 -2.78 6.09
CA HIS A 57 5.92 -2.24 5.59
C HIS A 57 5.22 -3.17 4.61
N PHE A 58 3.96 -3.46 4.92
CA PHE A 58 2.97 -3.93 3.96
C PHE A 58 2.33 -2.72 3.29
N LEU A 59 2.73 -2.42 2.05
CA LEU A 59 2.04 -1.44 1.21
C LEU A 59 0.80 -2.08 0.59
N MET A 60 -0.32 -1.36 0.57
CA MET A 60 -1.56 -1.82 -0.08
C MET A 60 -1.91 -0.89 -1.23
N ILE A 61 -2.18 -1.47 -2.40
CA ILE A 61 -2.51 -0.77 -3.65
C ILE A 61 -3.66 -1.54 -4.31
N HIS A 62 -4.69 -0.84 -4.76
CA HIS A 62 -5.86 -1.43 -5.41
C HIS A 62 -5.64 -1.49 -6.93
N LEU A 63 -5.53 -2.69 -7.50
CA LEU A 63 -5.45 -2.90 -8.96
C LEU A 63 -6.80 -2.69 -9.68
N GLY A 64 -7.89 -2.64 -8.92
CA GLY A 64 -9.23 -2.30 -9.40
C GLY A 64 -9.80 -1.20 -8.53
N THR A 65 -9.96 -0.01 -9.10
CA THR A 65 -10.64 1.13 -8.47
C THR A 65 -11.72 1.62 -9.40
N ASP A 66 -12.70 2.35 -8.86
CA ASP A 66 -13.82 2.89 -9.63
C ASP A 66 -13.36 3.61 -10.91
N ASP A 67 -14.09 3.46 -12.02
CA ASP A 67 -13.77 4.08 -13.30
C ASP A 67 -13.65 5.61 -13.20
N ALA A 68 -14.35 6.23 -12.25
CA ALA A 68 -14.23 7.65 -11.95
C ALA A 68 -12.84 8.06 -11.41
N ARG A 69 -12.07 7.12 -10.84
CA ARG A 69 -10.65 7.34 -10.56
C ARG A 69 -9.86 7.17 -11.86
N THR A 70 -9.64 8.26 -12.60
CA THR A 70 -8.88 8.21 -13.86
C THR A 70 -7.35 8.18 -13.65
N ASP A 71 -6.86 8.78 -12.56
CA ASP A 71 -5.45 8.72 -12.15
C ASP A 71 -5.21 7.51 -11.24
N LYS A 72 -4.98 6.36 -11.87
CA LYS A 72 -4.80 5.07 -11.21
C LYS A 72 -3.40 4.94 -10.60
N PHE A 73 -3.32 4.71 -9.29
CA PHE A 73 -2.03 4.67 -8.59
C PHE A 73 -1.14 3.50 -9.00
N TYR A 74 -1.74 2.35 -9.37
CA TYR A 74 -0.99 1.19 -9.83
C TYR A 74 -0.16 1.45 -11.10
N LEU A 75 -0.47 2.50 -11.88
CA LEU A 75 0.37 2.92 -13.01
C LEU A 75 1.76 3.43 -12.57
N LYS A 76 1.97 3.69 -11.27
CA LYS A 76 3.28 4.05 -10.70
C LYS A 76 4.05 2.85 -10.13
N LEU A 77 3.52 1.62 -10.21
CA LEU A 77 4.17 0.44 -9.62
C LEU A 77 5.62 0.26 -10.06
N ASP A 78 5.89 0.37 -11.37
CA ASP A 78 7.26 0.28 -11.91
C ASP A 78 8.19 1.31 -11.26
N LYS A 79 7.75 2.58 -11.17
CA LYS A 79 8.51 3.64 -10.51
C LYS A 79 8.73 3.35 -9.02
N ILE A 80 7.71 2.87 -8.31
CA ILE A 80 7.78 2.55 -6.88
C ILE A 80 8.81 1.45 -6.64
N ILE A 81 8.68 0.34 -7.37
CA ILE A 81 9.55 -0.84 -7.26
C ILE A 81 11.00 -0.45 -7.56
N THR A 82 11.24 0.17 -8.72
CA THR A 82 12.59 0.54 -9.15
C THR A 82 13.23 1.56 -8.21
N THR A 83 12.47 2.52 -7.68
CA THR A 83 12.97 3.51 -6.71
C THR A 83 13.37 2.83 -5.40
N LEU A 84 12.52 1.98 -4.85
CA LEU A 84 12.80 1.30 -3.57
C LEU A 84 13.96 0.30 -3.70
N GLN A 85 14.04 -0.44 -4.80
CA GLN A 85 15.20 -1.30 -5.08
C GLN A 85 16.52 -0.51 -5.14
N LYS A 86 16.53 0.64 -5.83
CA LYS A 86 17.71 1.53 -5.87
C LYS A 86 18.10 2.08 -4.49
N LYS A 87 17.16 2.12 -3.55
CA LYS A 87 17.40 2.50 -2.15
C LYS A 87 17.78 1.31 -1.25
N GLY A 88 17.92 0.12 -1.81
CA GLY A 88 18.35 -1.09 -1.07
C GLY A 88 17.20 -1.88 -0.44
N TYR A 89 15.95 -1.56 -0.75
CA TYR A 89 14.81 -2.37 -0.30
C TYR A 89 14.67 -3.63 -1.15
N ASN A 90 14.31 -4.74 -0.49
CA ASN A 90 13.88 -5.96 -1.14
C ASN A 90 12.37 -6.13 -0.97
N PHE A 91 11.68 -6.50 -2.04
CA PHE A 91 10.30 -6.97 -1.96
C PHE A 91 10.35 -8.48 -1.76
N VAL A 92 9.72 -8.93 -0.68
CA VAL A 92 9.68 -10.34 -0.30
C VAL A 92 8.24 -10.84 -0.29
N SER A 93 8.08 -12.16 -0.32
CA SER A 93 6.76 -12.76 -0.13
C SER A 93 6.22 -12.48 1.28
N LEU A 94 4.92 -12.68 1.47
CA LEU A 94 4.32 -12.54 2.80
C LEU A 94 4.96 -13.56 3.77
N GLU A 95 5.15 -14.78 3.30
CA GLU A 95 5.76 -15.92 3.98
C GLU A 95 7.14 -15.56 4.52
N ASP A 96 8.01 -15.03 3.65
CA ASP A 96 9.37 -14.61 4.02
C ASP A 96 9.33 -13.47 5.05
N MET A 97 8.39 -12.54 4.89
CA MET A 97 8.28 -11.36 5.74
C MET A 97 7.91 -11.69 7.18
N ILE A 98 7.00 -12.65 7.37
CA ILE A 98 6.48 -13.02 8.69
C ILE A 98 7.10 -14.31 9.25
N GLY A 99 8.00 -14.95 8.49
CA GLY A 99 8.65 -16.20 8.88
C GLY A 99 7.68 -17.37 9.05
N LEU A 100 6.53 -17.34 8.35
CA LEU A 100 5.56 -18.44 8.39
C LEU A 100 5.80 -19.38 7.21
N ASN A 101 5.99 -20.67 7.52
CA ASN A 101 5.80 -21.74 6.54
C ASN A 101 4.29 -21.91 6.32
N LEU A 102 3.67 -21.02 5.53
CA LEU A 102 2.31 -21.22 5.03
C LEU A 102 2.34 -22.42 4.09
N LYS A 103 1.99 -23.60 4.60
CA LYS A 103 1.79 -24.83 3.83
C LYS A 103 0.30 -25.08 3.65
#